data_AF-A0A8E0V3H7-F1
#
_entry.id   AF-A0A8E0V3H7-F1
#
_cell.length_a   1.000
_cell.length_b   1.000
_cell.length_c   1.000
_cell.angle_alpha   90.00
_cell.angle_beta   90.00
_cell.angle_gamma   90.00
#
_symmetry.space_group_name_H-M   'P 1'
#
loop_
_entity.id
_entity.type
_entity.pdbx_description
1 polymer ?
#
loop_
_entity_poly.entity_id
_entity_poly.type
_entity_poly.pdbx_seq_one_letter_code
_entity_poly.pdbx_strand_id
1 'polypeptide(L)'
;MKIYDGSAEAKTARKQAKSWNGFHLLLTAPARRAVMLSSLKIPMLVVFIVGLAAGIAAGAGVGFGLGFGTALALVIYMGYQNDVYKKLYAPERDQGVLTLPEGMTWEQAVERIRHGFAHPDVEQVTDTPEDITFHSKKRGTYQLKNTPDGLRMTILAKPSRSGKKEYLYAVFGSMLLSQVIALLYPEMISAAQVEEEKAQVNKLFRRHGLPMLIEWVIGIVVLVVMGWMLYMALYSDAARSKGLSEGHYSAFPAEATVGEVLDDFFVNGKWDNYEQSGATFVSYTGECADAQTGGTITIGFYFKQEDDGSFSMDRMTWNGDTMNLLKQYAVLSKISESYCQHHGIANSGSNPLDDALDSLDDILNGDLNDATGAVPEPESEPEEPAAESVSESVSGSDEESEADSEWDDWDWGEDLYTRIQVDAGLAADGELDNEELSYLRAMGEDAFFDQWEYTMCDDIEMIGSRYDYETAYSIFENYVNLYEVVFPNGSLADKYISYCYESSTPETEDQAENRVHDITGELRYYDD
;
A
#
# COMPACT_ATOMS: atom_id res chain seq x y z
N MET A 1 16.17 10.29 54.28
CA MET A 1 15.09 10.50 53.28
C MET A 1 15.40 11.72 52.43
N LYS A 2 15.05 11.73 51.13
CA LYS A 2 15.16 12.92 50.25
C LYS A 2 13.76 13.36 49.81
N ILE A 3 13.49 14.67 49.73
CA ILE A 3 12.21 15.18 49.22
C ILE A 3 12.29 15.36 47.70
N TYR A 4 11.26 14.94 46.97
CA TYR A 4 11.10 15.21 45.55
C TYR A 4 9.92 16.15 45.31
N ASP A 5 10.23 17.43 45.10
CA ASP A 5 9.28 18.52 44.85
C ASP A 5 9.25 18.98 43.37
N GLY A 6 10.09 18.38 42.53
CA GLY A 6 10.23 18.73 41.11
C GLY A 6 11.17 19.91 40.82
N SER A 7 11.84 20.45 41.85
CA SER A 7 12.91 21.46 41.72
C SER A 7 14.09 20.96 40.89
N ALA A 8 14.96 21.87 40.46
CA ALA A 8 16.19 21.52 39.73
C ALA A 8 17.12 20.63 40.57
N GLU A 9 17.21 20.89 41.88
CA GLU A 9 18.00 20.11 42.82
C GLU A 9 17.42 18.70 42.97
N ALA A 10 16.12 18.58 43.22
CA ALA A 10 15.44 17.28 43.32
C ALA A 10 15.56 16.45 42.03
N LYS A 11 15.49 17.09 40.86
CA LYS A 11 15.73 16.44 39.56
C LYS A 11 17.16 15.93 39.42
N THR A 12 18.15 16.71 39.86
CA THR A 12 19.56 16.30 39.83
C THR A 12 19.80 15.12 40.75
N ALA A 13 19.29 15.18 41.99
CA ALA A 13 19.35 14.07 42.94
C ALA A 13 18.67 12.81 42.38
N ARG A 14 17.54 12.97 41.67
CA ARG A 14 16.83 11.85 41.05
C ARG A 14 17.61 11.22 39.90
N LYS A 15 18.33 12.00 39.09
CA LYS A 15 19.18 11.50 37.98
C LYS A 15 20.34 10.64 38.49
N GLN A 16 20.89 10.98 39.66
CA GLN A 16 21.96 10.21 40.30
C GLN A 16 21.45 8.91 40.96
N ALA A 17 20.13 8.81 41.19
CA ALA A 17 19.53 7.65 41.82
C ALA A 17 19.09 6.59 40.80
N LYS A 18 19.35 5.32 41.10
CA LYS A 18 18.91 4.18 40.27
C LYS A 18 17.39 3.96 40.32
N SER A 19 16.73 4.32 41.42
CA SER A 19 15.29 4.13 41.60
C SER A 19 14.68 5.28 42.41
N TRP A 20 13.36 5.23 42.62
CA TRP A 20 12.64 6.16 43.49
C TRP A 20 12.82 5.87 44.98
N ASN A 21 13.46 4.75 45.34
CA ASN A 21 13.67 4.37 46.74
C ASN A 21 14.50 5.44 47.46
N GLY A 22 14.15 5.73 48.71
CA GLY A 22 14.79 6.79 49.48
C GLY A 22 14.25 8.20 49.25
N PHE A 23 13.32 8.38 48.29
CA PHE A 23 12.62 9.65 48.06
C PHE A 23 11.22 9.63 48.64
N HIS A 24 10.82 10.71 49.30
CA HIS A 24 9.42 11.04 49.55
C HIS A 24 8.93 11.95 48.42
N LEU A 25 7.86 11.55 47.72
CA LEU A 25 7.38 12.24 46.52
C LEU A 25 6.26 13.19 46.89
N LEU A 26 6.42 14.47 46.56
CA LEU A 26 5.34 15.43 46.73
C LEU A 26 4.36 15.33 45.56
N LEU A 27 3.08 15.54 45.85
CA LEU A 27 1.99 15.61 44.89
C LEU A 27 1.74 17.00 44.31
N THR A 28 2.69 17.92 44.44
CA THR A 28 2.65 19.22 43.77
C THR A 28 2.57 19.05 42.25
N ALA A 29 1.99 20.03 41.55
CA ALA A 29 1.86 19.98 40.09
C ALA A 29 3.19 19.70 39.36
N PRO A 30 4.32 20.39 39.68
CA PRO A 30 5.61 20.13 39.01
C PRO A 30 6.18 18.75 39.34
N ALA A 31 6.16 18.32 40.61
CA ALA A 31 6.65 17.01 41.03
C ALA A 31 5.87 15.89 40.35
N ARG A 32 4.54 15.97 40.37
CA ARG A 32 3.65 14.99 39.76
C ARG A 32 3.90 14.81 38.26
N ARG A 33 4.04 15.92 37.51
CA ARG A 33 4.36 15.86 36.07
C ARG A 33 5.70 15.18 35.84
N ALA A 34 6.72 15.53 36.60
CA ALA A 34 8.04 14.95 36.45
C ALA A 34 8.08 13.45 36.83
N VAL A 35 7.38 13.07 37.90
CA VAL A 35 7.23 11.65 38.32
C VAL A 35 6.54 10.84 37.23
N MET A 36 5.44 11.36 36.67
CA MET A 36 4.71 10.68 35.58
C MET A 36 5.56 10.51 34.34
N LEU A 37 6.19 11.59 33.86
CA LEU A 37 7.03 11.55 32.68
C LEU A 37 8.18 10.56 32.85
N SER A 38 8.90 10.60 33.96
CA SER A 38 10.04 9.71 34.18
C SER A 38 9.63 8.24 34.37
N SER A 39 8.46 7.97 34.94
CA SER A 39 7.99 6.59 35.16
C SER A 39 7.34 5.97 33.92
N LEU A 40 6.75 6.79 33.05
CA LEU A 40 6.08 6.34 31.83
C LEU A 40 6.94 6.50 30.57
N LYS A 41 8.10 7.19 30.62
CA LYS A 41 8.93 7.45 29.44
C LYS A 41 9.29 6.19 28.67
N ILE A 42 9.78 5.15 29.36
CA ILE A 42 10.20 3.89 28.74
C ILE A 42 9.00 3.15 28.13
N PRO A 43 7.90 2.86 28.86
CA PRO A 43 6.77 2.15 28.26
C PRO A 43 6.13 2.94 27.12
N MET A 44 6.03 4.27 27.21
CA MET A 44 5.53 5.09 26.11
C MET A 44 6.44 5.01 24.87
N LEU A 45 7.77 5.04 25.05
CA LEU A 45 8.72 4.93 23.94
C LEU A 45 8.62 3.55 23.26
N VAL A 46 8.56 2.47 24.05
CA VAL A 46 8.45 1.10 23.51
C VAL A 46 7.18 0.98 22.68
N VAL A 47 6.05 1.43 23.20
CA VAL A 47 4.76 1.36 22.52
C VAL A 47 4.72 2.27 21.28
N PHE A 48 5.35 3.44 21.35
CA PHE A 48 5.52 4.31 20.21
C PHE A 48 6.31 3.64 19.08
N ILE A 49 7.44 2.99 19.40
CA ILE A 49 8.27 2.28 18.42
C ILE A 49 7.51 1.09 17.81
N VAL A 50 6.80 0.31 18.64
CA VAL A 50 5.95 -0.78 18.16
C VAL A 50 4.88 -0.25 17.21
N GLY A 51 4.26 0.88 17.54
CA GLY A 51 3.26 1.51 16.70
C GLY A 51 3.81 2.06 15.39
N LEU A 52 5.01 2.65 15.42
CA LEU A 52 5.72 3.11 14.23
C LEU A 52 6.06 1.95 13.31
N ALA A 53 6.62 0.87 13.86
CA ALA A 53 6.98 -0.34 13.11
C ALA A 53 5.75 -1.01 12.49
N ALA A 54 4.64 -1.09 13.23
CA ALA A 54 3.38 -1.63 12.71
C ALA A 54 2.84 -0.79 11.54
N GLY A 55 2.90 0.54 11.63
CA GLY A 55 2.49 1.41 10.54
C GLY A 55 3.34 1.28 9.28
N ILE A 56 4.66 1.13 9.43
CA ILE A 56 5.57 0.92 8.30
C ILE A 56 5.36 -0.46 7.67
N ALA A 57 5.28 -1.52 8.49
CA ALA A 57 5.09 -2.89 8.01
C ALA A 57 3.74 -3.09 7.29
N ALA A 58 2.74 -2.27 7.61
CA ALA A 58 1.43 -2.26 6.96
C ALA A 58 1.42 -1.56 5.59
N GLY A 59 2.54 -1.05 5.09
CA GLY A 59 2.60 -0.29 3.83
C GLY A 59 1.99 1.12 3.92
N ALA A 60 1.57 1.56 5.11
CA ALA A 60 0.84 2.82 5.34
C ALA A 60 1.73 4.08 5.33
N GLY A 61 3.04 3.90 5.15
CA GLY A 61 4.04 4.95 5.24
C GLY A 61 4.38 5.42 6.68
N VAL A 62 5.45 6.20 6.77
CA VAL A 62 6.01 6.69 8.05
C VAL A 62 5.04 7.65 8.76
N GLY A 63 4.28 8.44 8.01
CA GLY A 63 3.32 9.40 8.57
C GLY A 63 2.24 8.72 9.41
N PHE A 64 1.67 7.62 8.90
CA PHE A 64 0.69 6.81 9.64
C PHE A 64 1.32 6.17 10.88
N GLY A 65 2.51 5.59 10.75
CA GLY A 65 3.22 4.98 11.88
C GLY A 65 3.52 5.96 13.04
N LEU A 66 3.88 7.20 12.73
CA LEU A 66 4.08 8.26 13.73
C LEU A 66 2.79 8.60 14.48
N GLY A 67 1.68 8.74 13.76
CA GLY A 67 0.36 8.98 14.35
C GLY A 67 -0.07 7.82 15.25
N PHE A 68 0.08 6.59 14.76
CA PHE A 68 -0.29 5.36 15.46
C PHE A 68 0.52 5.15 16.74
N GLY A 69 1.85 5.29 16.66
CA GLY A 69 2.72 5.23 17.83
C GLY A 69 2.37 6.27 18.88
N THR A 70 2.06 7.51 18.46
CA THR A 70 1.71 8.60 19.38
C THR A 70 0.39 8.34 20.09
N ALA A 71 -0.63 7.90 19.36
CA ALA A 71 -1.94 7.57 19.91
C ALA A 71 -1.85 6.45 20.96
N LEU A 72 -1.12 5.37 20.66
CA LEU A 72 -0.91 4.28 21.62
C LEU A 72 -0.16 4.75 22.87
N ALA A 73 0.87 5.59 22.72
CA ALA A 73 1.59 6.17 23.86
C ALA A 73 0.66 7.00 24.75
N LEU A 74 -0.29 7.75 24.18
CA LEU A 74 -1.32 8.49 24.92
C LEU A 74 -2.30 7.58 25.67
N VAL A 75 -2.75 6.49 25.05
CA VAL A 75 -3.63 5.51 25.70
C VAL A 75 -2.94 4.87 26.90
N ILE A 76 -1.68 4.47 26.75
CA ILE A 76 -0.85 3.94 27.84
C ILE A 76 -0.65 5.00 28.93
N TYR A 77 -0.36 6.25 28.54
CA TYR A 77 -0.23 7.34 29.47
C TYR A 77 -1.48 7.48 30.34
N MET A 78 -2.69 7.46 29.76
CA MET A 78 -3.95 7.58 30.51
C MET A 78 -4.24 6.33 31.35
N GLY A 79 -4.06 5.12 30.80
CA GLY A 79 -4.38 3.87 31.48
C GLY A 79 -3.46 3.53 32.66
N TYR A 80 -2.18 3.87 32.57
CA TYR A 80 -1.18 3.49 33.58
C TYR A 80 -0.94 4.54 34.68
N GLN A 81 -1.48 5.77 34.59
CA GLN A 81 -1.27 6.78 35.65
C GLN A 81 -1.65 6.26 37.04
N ASN A 82 -2.79 5.58 37.14
CA ASN A 82 -3.30 5.08 38.40
C ASN A 82 -2.37 4.01 39.00
N ASP A 83 -1.77 3.16 38.18
CA ASP A 83 -0.80 2.17 38.63
C ASP A 83 0.51 2.82 39.08
N VAL A 84 0.98 3.85 38.37
CA VAL A 84 2.14 4.66 38.78
C VAL A 84 1.87 5.32 40.14
N TYR A 85 0.69 5.92 40.34
CA TYR A 85 0.32 6.49 41.63
C TYR A 85 0.31 5.44 42.73
N LYS A 86 -0.32 4.28 42.48
CA LYS A 86 -0.39 3.17 43.45
C LYS A 86 0.99 2.71 43.88
N LYS A 87 1.91 2.52 42.93
CA LYS A 87 3.26 2.00 43.19
C LYS A 87 4.17 3.03 43.86
N LEU A 88 4.13 4.29 43.42
CA LEU A 88 5.10 5.30 43.85
C LEU A 88 4.70 6.08 45.09
N TYR A 89 3.40 6.23 45.35
CA TYR A 89 2.89 6.94 46.52
C TYR A 89 2.40 5.99 47.61
N ALA A 90 2.61 4.67 47.44
CA ALA A 90 2.33 3.71 48.49
C ALA A 90 3.07 4.11 49.78
N PRO A 91 2.37 4.25 50.93
CA PRO A 91 3.02 4.54 52.21
C PRO A 91 4.05 3.47 52.59
N GLU A 92 3.83 2.23 52.16
CA GLU A 92 4.69 1.09 52.47
C GLU A 92 5.97 1.05 51.62
N ARG A 93 6.03 1.81 50.51
CA ARG A 93 7.22 1.92 49.66
C ARG A 93 8.40 2.42 50.50
N ASP A 94 9.61 2.02 50.14
CA ASP A 94 10.81 2.65 50.69
C ASP A 94 10.89 4.13 50.27
N GLN A 95 10.42 5.01 51.14
CA GLN A 95 10.52 6.47 51.01
C GLN A 95 11.81 7.01 51.62
N GLY A 96 12.66 6.14 52.16
CA GLY A 96 13.86 6.47 52.91
C GLY A 96 13.62 6.62 54.41
N VAL A 97 14.69 6.45 55.17
CA VAL A 97 14.69 6.58 56.63
C VAL A 97 14.48 8.04 57.03
N LEU A 98 13.49 8.29 57.89
CA LEU A 98 13.22 9.58 58.53
C LEU A 98 13.30 9.40 60.05
N THR A 99 14.44 9.73 60.65
CA THR A 99 14.63 9.71 62.10
C THR A 99 14.11 10.99 62.73
N LEU A 100 13.57 10.93 63.95
CA LEU A 100 13.11 12.10 64.71
C LEU A 100 14.13 13.25 64.71
N PRO A 101 13.68 14.52 64.80
CA PRO A 101 14.59 15.66 64.91
C PRO A 101 15.55 15.47 66.09
N GLU A 102 16.78 15.98 65.96
CA GLU A 102 17.79 15.83 67.00
C GLU A 102 17.29 16.36 68.35
N GLY A 103 17.36 15.52 69.39
CA GLY A 103 16.89 15.86 70.74
C GLY A 103 15.37 15.81 70.96
N MET A 104 14.57 15.46 69.96
CA MET A 104 13.10 15.33 70.10
C MET A 104 12.71 13.91 70.53
N THR A 105 11.93 13.79 71.61
CA THR A 105 11.35 12.50 72.00
C THR A 105 10.11 12.18 71.17
N TRP A 106 9.69 10.91 71.14
CA TRP A 106 8.48 10.51 70.44
C TRP A 106 7.23 11.20 71.01
N GLU A 107 7.14 11.35 72.32
CA GLU A 107 6.02 12.03 72.99
C GLU A 107 5.89 13.49 72.55
N GLN A 108 7.02 14.20 72.43
CA GLN A 108 7.05 15.58 71.93
C GLN A 108 6.64 15.66 70.46
N ALA A 109 7.06 14.68 69.65
CA ALA A 109 6.64 14.59 68.24
C ALA A 109 5.13 14.34 68.13
N VAL A 110 4.59 13.43 68.94
CA VAL A 110 3.14 13.14 69.02
C VAL A 110 2.36 14.38 69.43
N GLU A 111 2.80 15.11 70.46
CA GLU A 111 2.16 16.35 70.90
C GLU A 111 2.14 17.40 69.79
N ARG A 112 3.26 17.59 69.09
CA ARG A 112 3.36 18.54 67.97
C ARG A 112 2.47 18.15 66.79
N ILE A 113 2.37 16.86 66.48
CA ILE A 113 1.45 16.36 65.46
C ILE A 113 0.02 16.59 65.91
N ARG A 114 -0.36 16.22 67.14
CA ARG A 114 -1.73 16.35 67.65
C ARG A 114 -2.22 17.81 67.60
N HIS A 115 -1.37 18.76 67.96
CA HIS A 115 -1.73 20.18 67.95
C HIS A 115 -1.63 20.86 66.58
N GLY A 116 -0.67 20.45 65.75
CA GLY A 116 -0.43 21.08 64.44
C GLY A 116 -1.18 20.42 63.27
N PHE A 117 -1.66 19.20 63.44
CA PHE A 117 -2.30 18.45 62.37
C PHE A 117 -3.77 18.87 62.20
N ALA A 118 -4.05 19.55 61.09
CA ALA A 118 -5.41 19.88 60.67
C ALA A 118 -5.64 19.45 59.22
N HIS A 119 -6.57 18.52 59.00
CA HIS A 119 -7.06 18.14 57.68
C HIS A 119 -8.58 17.85 57.74
N PRO A 120 -9.41 18.47 56.88
CA PRO A 120 -10.88 18.41 57.00
C PRO A 120 -11.48 17.00 56.83
N ASP A 121 -10.79 16.12 56.09
CA ASP A 121 -11.22 14.73 55.91
C ASP A 121 -10.66 13.74 56.96
N VAL A 122 -9.87 14.21 57.94
CA VAL A 122 -9.42 13.39 59.07
C VAL A 122 -10.28 13.78 60.27
N GLU A 123 -11.19 12.89 60.68
CA GLU A 123 -12.15 13.22 61.76
C GLU A 123 -11.54 13.02 63.15
N GLN A 124 -10.56 12.12 63.28
CA GLN A 124 -9.97 11.80 64.56
C GLN A 124 -8.50 11.42 64.40
N VAL A 125 -7.65 11.94 65.29
CA VAL A 125 -6.27 11.48 65.48
C VAL A 125 -6.20 10.85 66.87
N THR A 126 -5.83 9.57 66.93
CA THR A 126 -5.63 8.82 68.18
C THR A 126 -4.18 8.40 68.27
N ASP A 127 -3.59 8.42 69.45
CA ASP A 127 -2.20 8.01 69.67
C ASP A 127 -2.08 6.96 70.77
N THR A 128 -1.05 6.16 70.65
CA THR A 128 -0.56 5.20 71.65
C THR A 128 0.91 5.53 71.94
N PRO A 129 1.55 4.87 72.92
CA PRO A 129 2.97 5.12 73.21
C PRO A 129 3.92 4.89 72.02
N GLU A 130 3.50 4.17 70.98
CA GLU A 130 4.37 3.79 69.86
C GLU A 130 3.86 4.24 68.48
N ASP A 131 2.60 4.67 68.39
CA ASP A 131 1.97 5.02 67.11
C ASP A 131 0.93 6.14 67.18
N ILE A 132 0.70 6.78 66.03
CA ILE A 132 -0.37 7.76 65.82
C ILE A 132 -1.24 7.24 64.68
N THR A 133 -2.54 7.22 64.88
CA THR A 133 -3.53 6.75 63.92
C THR A 133 -4.45 7.89 63.49
N PHE A 134 -4.54 8.10 62.17
CA PHE A 134 -5.40 9.07 61.51
C PHE A 134 -6.63 8.35 60.97
N HIS A 135 -7.80 8.70 61.48
CA HIS A 135 -9.08 8.13 61.06
C HIS A 135 -9.76 9.05 60.05
N SER A 136 -10.02 8.53 58.85
CA SER A 136 -10.86 9.15 57.84
C SER A 136 -11.99 8.22 57.42
N LYS A 137 -13.25 8.59 57.66
CA LYS A 137 -14.41 7.81 57.19
C LYS A 137 -14.42 7.68 55.68
N LYS A 138 -13.99 8.74 54.98
CA LYS A 138 -14.00 8.81 53.51
C LYS A 138 -12.75 8.21 52.87
N ARG A 139 -11.60 8.32 53.54
CA ARG A 139 -10.29 8.04 52.93
C ARG A 139 -9.52 6.89 53.58
N GLY A 140 -10.05 6.29 54.65
CA GLY A 140 -9.45 5.15 55.34
C GLY A 140 -8.70 5.52 56.62
N THR A 141 -8.11 4.50 57.25
CA THR A 141 -7.35 4.64 58.49
C THR A 141 -5.88 4.44 58.21
N TYR A 142 -5.06 5.37 58.68
CA TYR A 142 -3.61 5.41 58.46
C TYR A 142 -2.88 5.44 59.78
N GLN A 143 -1.72 4.82 59.87
CA GLN A 143 -0.94 4.76 61.08
C GLN A 143 0.51 5.18 60.83
N LEU A 144 1.00 6.08 61.66
CA LEU A 144 2.40 6.48 61.73
C LEU A 144 3.04 5.76 62.92
N LYS A 145 4.07 4.97 62.66
CA LYS A 145 4.88 4.31 63.69
C LYS A 145 6.28 4.88 63.73
N ASN A 146 6.84 4.96 64.93
CA ASN A 146 8.27 5.17 65.11
C ASN A 146 8.97 3.81 65.21
N THR A 147 9.65 3.39 64.14
CA THR A 147 10.41 2.12 64.14
C THR A 147 11.91 2.39 64.26
N PRO A 148 12.75 1.36 64.54
CA PRO A 148 14.20 1.52 64.49
C PRO A 148 14.73 2.06 63.14
N ASP A 149 13.97 1.82 62.07
CA ASP A 149 14.25 2.30 60.71
C ASP A 149 13.62 3.67 60.41
N GLY A 150 13.15 4.39 61.43
CA GLY A 150 12.55 5.71 61.35
C GLY A 150 11.01 5.74 61.31
N LEU A 151 10.47 6.93 61.07
CA LEU A 151 9.04 7.18 60.97
C LEU A 151 8.46 6.53 59.71
N ARG A 152 7.41 5.71 59.88
CA ARG A 152 6.77 4.98 58.79
C ARG A 152 5.26 5.11 58.82
N MET A 153 4.68 5.51 57.69
CA MET A 153 3.23 5.56 57.48
C MET A 153 2.75 4.23 56.86
N THR A 154 1.64 3.69 57.35
CA THR A 154 1.00 2.46 56.84
C THR A 154 -0.51 2.65 56.70
N ILE A 155 -1.12 1.93 55.76
CA ILE A 155 -2.57 1.90 55.60
C ILE A 155 -3.14 0.75 56.45
N LEU A 156 -3.92 1.07 57.50
CA LEU A 156 -4.53 0.06 58.37
C LEU A 156 -5.86 -0.46 57.82
N ALA A 157 -6.71 0.44 57.33
CA ALA A 157 -8.03 0.07 56.82
C ALA A 157 -8.40 0.91 55.61
N LYS A 158 -8.82 0.23 54.54
CA LYS A 158 -9.40 0.86 53.34
C LYS A 158 -10.93 0.83 53.50
N PRO A 159 -11.66 1.92 53.18
CA PRO A 159 -13.12 1.88 53.20
C PRO A 159 -13.62 0.87 52.15
N SER A 160 -14.57 0.00 52.56
CA SER A 160 -14.83 -1.32 51.95
C SER A 160 -15.44 -1.36 50.54
N ARG A 161 -15.43 -0.28 49.75
CA ARG A 161 -16.05 -0.25 48.42
C ARG A 161 -15.07 0.11 47.30
N SER A 162 -14.73 -0.93 46.54
CA SER A 162 -14.05 -0.98 45.23
C SER A 162 -12.52 -0.92 45.24
N GLY A 163 -11.89 -2.03 44.84
CA GLY A 163 -10.45 -2.12 44.53
C GLY A 163 -9.98 -1.21 43.39
N LYS A 164 -10.89 -0.52 42.68
CA LYS A 164 -10.55 0.48 41.63
C LYS A 164 -10.01 1.81 42.18
N LYS A 165 -9.93 1.99 43.50
CA LYS A 165 -9.55 3.26 44.17
C LYS A 165 -8.25 3.20 44.97
N GLU A 166 -7.46 2.13 44.83
CA GLU A 166 -6.30 1.92 45.71
C GLU A 166 -5.24 3.02 45.63
N TYR A 167 -4.99 3.56 44.44
CA TYR A 167 -4.02 4.65 44.28
C TYR A 167 -4.45 5.95 44.97
N LEU A 168 -5.77 6.21 45.16
CA LEU A 168 -6.26 7.36 45.92
C LEU A 168 -5.87 7.24 47.39
N TYR A 169 -5.93 6.03 47.95
CA TYR A 169 -5.53 5.78 49.33
C TYR A 169 -4.01 5.89 49.50
N ALA A 170 -3.23 5.43 48.52
CA ALA A 170 -1.78 5.60 48.51
C ALA A 170 -1.40 7.09 48.50
N VAL A 171 -1.96 7.84 47.55
CA VAL A 171 -1.76 9.29 47.41
C VAL A 171 -2.17 10.05 48.67
N PHE A 172 -3.31 9.70 49.29
CA PHE A 172 -3.73 10.33 50.54
C PHE A 172 -2.77 10.04 51.68
N GLY A 173 -2.33 8.79 51.84
CA GLY A 173 -1.34 8.42 52.88
C GLY A 173 0.01 9.12 52.71
N SER A 174 0.48 9.27 51.47
CA SER A 174 1.68 10.06 51.18
C SER A 174 1.53 11.51 51.62
N MET A 175 0.39 12.15 51.35
CA MET A 175 0.14 13.53 51.75
C MET A 175 -0.02 13.71 53.27
N LEU A 176 -0.60 12.73 53.97
CA LEU A 176 -0.61 12.72 55.44
C LEU A 176 0.84 12.73 55.97
N LEU A 177 1.71 11.93 55.38
CA LEU A 177 3.13 11.90 55.75
C LEU A 177 3.83 13.22 55.40
N SER A 178 3.53 13.85 54.25
CA SER A 178 4.07 15.19 53.91
C SER A 178 3.67 16.24 54.94
N GLN A 179 2.42 16.20 55.42
CA GLN A 179 1.95 17.10 56.47
C GLN A 179 2.65 16.84 57.82
N VAL A 180 2.87 15.57 58.19
CA VAL A 180 3.67 15.22 59.38
C VAL A 180 5.12 15.72 59.25
N ILE A 181 5.74 15.55 58.08
CA ILE A 181 7.09 16.03 57.81
C ILE A 181 7.15 17.54 57.93
N ALA A 182 6.20 18.30 57.39
CA ALA A 182 6.19 19.75 57.51
C ALA A 182 6.02 20.23 58.97
N LEU A 183 5.33 19.47 59.82
CA LEU A 183 5.20 19.77 61.25
C LEU A 183 6.51 19.53 61.99
N LEU A 184 7.19 18.41 61.74
CA LEU A 184 8.40 18.00 62.45
C LEU A 184 9.70 18.61 61.87
N TYR A 185 9.73 18.84 60.56
CA TYR A 185 10.89 19.32 59.77
C TYR A 185 10.43 20.42 58.78
N PRO A 186 10.08 21.61 59.26
CA PRO A 186 9.63 22.71 58.40
C PRO A 186 10.68 23.14 57.36
N GLU A 187 11.97 22.85 57.61
CA GLU A 187 13.08 23.06 56.67
C GLU A 187 13.06 22.10 55.47
N MET A 188 12.40 20.94 55.59
CA MET A 188 12.34 19.94 54.51
C MET A 188 11.13 20.13 53.58
N ILE A 189 9.98 20.50 54.15
CA ILE A 189 8.74 20.73 53.42
C ILE A 189 8.06 21.96 54.01
N SER A 190 7.76 22.93 53.15
CA SER A 190 7.04 24.14 53.55
C SER A 190 5.54 23.88 53.72
N ALA A 191 4.88 24.66 54.59
CA ALA A 191 3.43 24.64 54.72
C ALA A 191 2.69 24.93 53.39
N ALA A 192 3.26 25.80 52.55
CA ALA A 192 2.71 26.11 51.24
C ALA A 192 2.69 24.90 50.29
N GLN A 193 3.75 24.08 50.30
CA GLN A 193 3.81 22.84 49.52
C GLN A 193 2.75 21.84 49.99
N VAL A 194 2.56 21.70 51.31
CA VAL A 194 1.53 20.82 51.88
C VAL A 194 0.12 21.25 51.48
N GLU A 195 -0.18 22.55 51.49
CA GLU A 195 -1.49 23.06 51.05
C GLU A 195 -1.70 22.84 49.54
N GLU A 196 -0.66 22.98 48.71
CA GLU A 196 -0.73 22.61 47.29
C GLU A 196 -1.02 21.12 47.12
N GLU A 197 -0.34 20.25 47.86
CA GLU A 197 -0.57 18.80 47.83
C GLU A 197 -2.01 18.46 48.24
N LYS A 198 -2.52 19.05 49.32
CA LYS A 198 -3.93 18.87 49.74
C LYS A 198 -4.89 19.24 48.59
N ALA A 199 -4.65 20.35 47.91
CA ALA A 199 -5.46 20.79 46.77
C ALA A 199 -5.38 19.79 45.59
N GLN A 200 -4.19 19.29 45.25
CA GLN A 200 -4.00 18.32 44.16
C GLN A 200 -4.62 16.96 44.48
N VAL A 201 -4.46 16.48 45.72
CA VAL A 201 -5.11 15.25 46.20
C VAL A 201 -6.63 15.40 46.09
N ASN A 202 -7.19 16.51 46.61
CA ASN A 202 -8.63 16.77 46.52
C ASN A 202 -9.13 16.83 45.06
N LYS A 203 -8.34 17.43 44.15
CA LYS A 203 -8.65 17.41 42.71
C LYS A 203 -8.67 15.99 42.14
N LEU A 204 -7.76 15.11 42.56
CA LEU A 204 -7.74 13.70 42.15
C LEU A 204 -9.01 12.97 42.60
N PHE A 205 -9.42 13.17 43.85
CA PHE A 205 -10.66 12.60 44.40
C PHE A 205 -11.90 13.14 43.68
N ARG A 206 -11.95 14.44 43.34
CA ARG A 206 -13.05 15.04 42.57
C ARG A 206 -13.11 14.55 41.13
N ARG A 207 -11.96 14.42 40.44
CA ARG A 207 -11.88 13.88 39.07
C ARG A 207 -12.46 12.47 38.98
N HIS A 208 -12.28 11.66 40.03
CA HIS A 208 -12.87 10.33 40.13
C HIS A 208 -14.34 10.29 40.56
N GLY A 209 -14.90 11.41 41.02
CA GLY A 209 -16.33 11.59 41.26
C GLY A 209 -17.12 11.92 39.99
N LEU A 210 -16.45 12.45 38.97
CA LEU A 210 -17.00 12.56 37.61
C LEU A 210 -17.06 11.14 37.01
N PRO A 211 -18.13 10.74 36.28
CA PRO A 211 -18.13 9.43 35.63
C PRO A 211 -16.88 9.34 34.74
N MET A 212 -15.99 8.41 35.09
CA MET A 212 -14.76 8.05 34.36
C MET A 212 -14.99 7.80 32.86
N LEU A 213 -16.25 7.72 32.43
CA LEU A 213 -16.72 7.50 31.08
C LEU A 213 -16.09 8.45 30.04
N ILE A 214 -15.90 9.75 30.31
CA ILE A 214 -15.43 10.67 29.25
C ILE A 214 -14.01 10.31 28.79
N GLU A 215 -13.07 10.07 29.72
CA GLU A 215 -11.69 9.72 29.37
C GLU A 215 -11.58 8.32 28.75
N TRP A 216 -12.36 7.36 29.23
CA TRP A 216 -12.43 6.02 28.64
C TRP A 216 -13.10 6.03 27.26
N VAL A 217 -14.14 6.84 27.05
CA VAL A 217 -14.81 7.02 25.75
C VAL A 217 -13.84 7.65 24.76
N ILE A 218 -13.07 8.68 25.15
CA ILE A 218 -12.04 9.25 24.28
C ILE A 218 -11.00 8.18 23.92
N GLY A 219 -10.52 7.39 24.90
CA GLY A 219 -9.60 6.29 24.63
C GLY A 219 -10.16 5.24 23.68
N ILE A 220 -11.42 4.84 23.85
CA ILE A 220 -12.11 3.87 22.97
C ILE A 220 -12.32 4.45 21.57
N VAL A 221 -12.77 5.70 21.46
CA VAL A 221 -12.98 6.36 20.16
C VAL A 221 -11.66 6.46 19.41
N VAL A 222 -10.57 6.84 20.09
CA VAL A 222 -9.23 6.82 19.49
C VAL A 222 -8.90 5.40 19.02
N LEU A 223 -9.06 4.36 19.85
CA LEU A 223 -8.77 2.98 19.42
C LEU A 223 -9.60 2.51 18.23
N VAL A 224 -10.88 2.87 18.16
CA VAL A 224 -11.77 2.53 17.04
C VAL A 224 -11.33 3.24 15.75
N VAL A 225 -11.08 4.56 15.82
CA VAL A 225 -10.58 5.33 14.68
C VAL A 225 -9.23 4.78 14.23
N MET A 226 -8.35 4.42 15.16
CA MET A 226 -7.05 3.82 14.86
C MET A 226 -7.18 2.45 14.21
N GLY A 227 -8.08 1.59 14.70
CA GLY A 227 -8.36 0.29 14.10
C GLY A 227 -8.94 0.43 12.70
N TRP A 228 -9.82 1.41 12.49
CA TRP A 228 -10.37 1.72 11.17
C TRP A 228 -9.32 2.26 10.21
N MET A 229 -8.46 3.20 10.63
CA MET A 229 -7.38 3.70 9.78
C MET A 229 -6.32 2.63 9.49
N LEU A 230 -6.01 1.75 10.45
CA LEU A 230 -5.12 0.60 10.22
C LEU A 230 -5.75 -0.41 9.26
N TYR A 231 -7.05 -0.66 9.37
CA TYR A 231 -7.79 -1.47 8.40
C TYR A 231 -7.69 -0.85 7.01
N MET A 232 -7.98 0.44 6.86
CA MET A 232 -7.86 1.13 5.57
C MET A 232 -6.44 1.06 5.01
N ALA A 233 -5.41 1.17 5.86
CA ALA A 233 -4.04 1.04 5.42
C ALA A 233 -3.68 -0.38 4.96
N LEU A 234 -4.02 -1.40 5.76
CA LEU A 234 -3.74 -2.82 5.44
C LEU A 234 -4.53 -3.34 4.24
N TYR A 235 -5.70 -2.76 4.00
CA TYR A 235 -6.58 -3.13 2.89
C TYR A 235 -6.59 -2.09 1.76
N SER A 236 -5.65 -1.14 1.77
CA SER A 236 -5.44 -0.22 0.65
C SER A 236 -4.91 -0.96 -0.57
N ASP A 237 -5.20 -0.42 -1.75
CA ASP A 237 -4.71 -0.99 -3.01
C ASP A 237 -3.19 -1.00 -3.05
N ALA A 238 -2.51 0.04 -2.56
CA ALA A 238 -1.05 0.07 -2.41
C ALA A 238 -0.51 -1.10 -1.54
N ALA A 239 -1.17 -1.41 -0.42
CA ALA A 239 -0.76 -2.51 0.45
C ALA A 239 -1.02 -3.89 -0.18
N ARG A 240 -2.18 -4.06 -0.85
CA ARG A 240 -2.53 -5.30 -1.53
C ARG A 240 -1.74 -5.53 -2.81
N SER A 241 -1.37 -4.46 -3.50
CA SER A 241 -0.56 -4.49 -4.72
C SER A 241 0.94 -4.53 -4.42
N LYS A 242 1.37 -4.52 -3.15
CA LYS A 242 2.79 -4.43 -2.76
C LYS A 242 3.53 -3.24 -3.39
N GLY A 243 2.82 -2.13 -3.62
CA GLY A 243 3.35 -0.93 -4.28
C GLY A 243 3.22 -0.91 -5.81
N LEU A 244 2.79 -2.00 -6.46
CA LEU A 244 2.61 -2.05 -7.91
C LEU A 244 1.56 -1.05 -8.44
N SER A 245 0.46 -0.83 -7.71
CA SER A 245 -0.57 0.14 -8.09
C SER A 245 -0.04 1.58 -8.19
N GLU A 246 0.99 1.93 -7.42
CA GLU A 246 1.68 3.23 -7.48
C GLU A 246 2.90 3.21 -8.42
N GLY A 247 3.20 2.05 -9.01
CA GLY A 247 4.30 1.84 -9.94
C GLY A 247 3.94 2.26 -11.37
N HIS A 248 4.94 2.23 -12.24
CA HIS A 248 4.78 2.48 -13.67
C HIS A 248 5.09 1.18 -14.43
N TYR A 249 4.39 0.98 -15.54
CA TYR A 249 4.58 -0.18 -16.42
C TYR A 249 4.77 0.33 -17.84
N SER A 250 5.72 -0.24 -18.59
CA SER A 250 6.13 0.28 -19.90
C SER A 250 5.00 0.33 -20.92
N ALA A 251 4.02 -0.58 -20.82
CA ALA A 251 2.87 -0.60 -21.71
C ALA A 251 1.88 0.56 -21.45
N PHE A 252 2.05 1.31 -20.36
CA PHE A 252 1.19 2.40 -19.94
C PHE A 252 1.91 3.75 -20.02
N PRO A 253 1.17 4.86 -20.12
CA PRO A 253 1.76 6.19 -20.23
C PRO A 253 2.69 6.48 -19.04
N ALA A 254 3.88 7.01 -19.33
CA ALA A 254 4.92 7.27 -18.32
C ALA A 254 4.49 8.27 -17.23
N GLU A 255 3.44 9.06 -17.46
CA GLU A 255 2.89 10.01 -16.49
C GLU A 255 1.80 9.40 -15.57
N ALA A 256 1.41 8.15 -15.79
CA ALA A 256 0.34 7.48 -15.05
C ALA A 256 0.82 6.22 -14.34
N THR A 257 0.27 5.98 -13.16
CA THR A 257 0.53 4.74 -12.42
C THR A 257 -0.34 3.60 -12.93
N VAL A 258 0.12 2.36 -12.72
CA VAL A 258 -0.61 1.14 -13.10
C VAL A 258 -2.02 1.13 -12.49
N GLY A 259 -2.17 1.55 -11.23
CA GLY A 259 -3.45 1.63 -10.56
C GLY A 259 -4.39 2.64 -11.21
N GLU A 260 -3.89 3.84 -11.53
CA GLU A 260 -4.69 4.87 -12.19
C GLU A 260 -5.20 4.44 -13.56
N VAL A 261 -4.35 3.80 -14.37
CA VAL A 261 -4.72 3.34 -15.72
C VAL A 261 -5.75 2.22 -15.65
N LEU A 262 -5.56 1.25 -14.76
CA LEU A 262 -6.49 0.13 -14.62
C LEU A 262 -7.83 0.57 -14.01
N ASP A 263 -7.84 1.46 -13.02
CA ASP A 263 -9.06 1.93 -12.37
C ASP A 263 -9.86 2.93 -13.23
N ASP A 264 -9.24 3.58 -14.23
CA ASP A 264 -9.95 4.38 -15.23
C ASP A 264 -10.71 3.49 -16.23
N PHE A 265 -10.13 2.36 -16.62
CA PHE A 265 -10.72 1.45 -17.61
C PHE A 265 -11.71 0.46 -17.00
N PHE A 266 -11.41 -0.11 -15.83
CA PHE A 266 -12.20 -1.19 -15.22
C PHE A 266 -13.07 -0.72 -14.07
N VAL A 267 -14.25 -1.33 -13.95
CA VAL A 267 -15.08 -1.24 -12.74
C VAL A 267 -14.79 -2.39 -11.79
N ASN A 268 -15.09 -2.21 -10.50
CA ASN A 268 -14.89 -3.22 -9.46
C ASN A 268 -13.45 -3.75 -9.34
N GLY A 269 -12.46 -2.91 -9.66
CA GLY A 269 -11.03 -3.16 -9.51
C GLY A 269 -10.66 -3.70 -8.13
N LYS A 270 -9.90 -4.81 -8.09
CA LYS A 270 -9.42 -5.43 -6.85
C LYS A 270 -7.99 -5.89 -7.00
N TRP A 271 -7.16 -5.42 -6.08
CA TRP A 271 -5.80 -5.90 -5.88
C TRP A 271 -5.76 -7.04 -4.86
N ASP A 272 -4.90 -8.03 -5.11
CA ASP A 272 -4.54 -9.09 -4.18
C ASP A 272 -3.07 -9.52 -4.39
N ASN A 273 -2.52 -10.28 -3.45
CA ASN A 273 -1.18 -10.87 -3.58
C ASN A 273 -1.09 -12.24 -2.92
N TYR A 274 -0.23 -13.10 -3.45
CA TYR A 274 0.04 -14.42 -2.90
C TYR A 274 1.50 -14.83 -3.12
N GLU A 275 2.00 -15.71 -2.25
CA GLU A 275 3.33 -16.30 -2.41
C GLU A 275 3.20 -17.69 -3.06
N GLN A 276 3.99 -17.93 -4.12
CA GLN A 276 4.07 -19.22 -4.78
C GLN A 276 5.53 -19.55 -5.05
N SER A 277 5.99 -20.71 -4.58
CA SER A 277 7.36 -21.20 -4.78
C SER A 277 8.47 -20.22 -4.36
N GLY A 278 8.20 -19.36 -3.38
CA GLY A 278 9.16 -18.35 -2.88
C GLY A 278 9.15 -17.03 -3.64
N ALA A 279 8.34 -16.89 -4.71
CA ALA A 279 8.11 -15.63 -5.40
C ALA A 279 6.77 -15.00 -4.96
N THR A 280 6.73 -13.67 -4.89
CA THR A 280 5.50 -12.92 -4.61
C THR A 280 4.82 -12.56 -5.93
N PHE A 281 3.55 -12.89 -6.05
CA PHE A 281 2.70 -12.52 -7.16
C PHE A 281 1.67 -11.50 -6.70
N VAL A 282 1.43 -10.51 -7.54
CA VAL A 282 0.40 -9.48 -7.36
C VAL A 282 -0.63 -9.65 -8.46
N SER A 283 -1.91 -9.70 -8.10
CA SER A 283 -2.99 -9.81 -9.07
C SER A 283 -3.93 -8.61 -9.01
N TYR A 284 -4.34 -8.12 -10.17
CA TYR A 284 -5.45 -7.20 -10.33
C TYR A 284 -6.61 -7.92 -11.03
N THR A 285 -7.84 -7.65 -10.60
CA THR A 285 -9.04 -8.10 -11.31
C THR A 285 -9.95 -6.91 -11.52
N GLY A 286 -10.41 -6.73 -12.76
CA GLY A 286 -11.31 -5.67 -13.16
C GLY A 286 -12.45 -6.21 -14.01
N GLU A 287 -13.59 -5.56 -13.96
CA GLU A 287 -14.76 -5.88 -14.76
C GLU A 287 -14.97 -4.82 -15.84
N CYS A 288 -15.27 -5.22 -17.06
CA CYS A 288 -15.70 -4.33 -18.15
C CYS A 288 -16.93 -4.89 -18.87
N ALA A 289 -17.63 -4.04 -19.62
CA ALA A 289 -18.79 -4.47 -20.39
C ALA A 289 -18.34 -5.06 -21.73
N ASP A 290 -18.96 -6.18 -22.11
CA ASP A 290 -18.89 -6.72 -23.45
C ASP A 290 -19.64 -5.79 -24.42
N ALA A 291 -18.95 -5.30 -25.43
CA ALA A 291 -19.51 -4.39 -26.43
C ALA A 291 -20.58 -5.06 -27.31
N GLN A 292 -20.55 -6.38 -27.48
CA GLN A 292 -21.46 -7.13 -28.35
C GLN A 292 -22.69 -7.62 -27.57
N THR A 293 -22.49 -8.16 -26.37
CA THR A 293 -23.56 -8.81 -25.59
C THR A 293 -24.10 -7.97 -24.43
N GLY A 294 -23.40 -6.90 -24.04
CA GLY A 294 -23.67 -6.15 -22.81
C GLY A 294 -23.41 -6.94 -21.51
N GLY A 295 -22.80 -8.12 -21.63
CA GLY A 295 -22.38 -8.96 -20.50
C GLY A 295 -21.19 -8.38 -19.73
N THR A 296 -20.88 -8.95 -18.56
CA THR A 296 -19.71 -8.54 -17.77
C THR A 296 -18.54 -9.46 -18.10
N ILE A 297 -17.45 -8.88 -18.60
CA ILE A 297 -16.17 -9.55 -18.80
C ILE A 297 -15.29 -9.26 -17.58
N THR A 298 -14.64 -10.29 -17.04
CA THR A 298 -13.65 -10.15 -15.97
C THR A 298 -12.26 -10.34 -16.54
N ILE A 299 -11.42 -9.30 -16.43
CA ILE A 299 -10.01 -9.35 -16.83
C ILE A 299 -9.14 -9.48 -15.58
N GLY A 300 -8.23 -10.45 -15.59
CA GLY A 300 -7.22 -10.64 -14.55
C GLY A 300 -5.83 -10.29 -15.07
N PHE A 301 -5.05 -9.56 -14.29
CA PHE A 301 -3.64 -9.30 -14.53
C PHE A 301 -2.84 -9.92 -13.40
N TYR A 302 -1.77 -10.65 -13.74
CA TYR A 302 -0.90 -11.30 -12.77
C TYR A 302 0.52 -10.84 -13.02
N PHE A 303 1.12 -10.24 -12.00
CA PHE A 303 2.48 -9.72 -12.02
C PHE A 303 3.34 -10.52 -11.06
N LYS A 304 4.57 -10.80 -11.45
CA LYS A 304 5.59 -11.37 -10.58
C LYS A 304 6.48 -10.24 -10.06
N GLN A 305 6.71 -10.22 -8.75
CA GLN A 305 7.66 -9.31 -8.14
C GLN A 305 9.07 -9.89 -8.23
N GLU A 306 10.00 -9.09 -8.73
CA GLU A 306 11.42 -9.44 -8.81
C GLU A 306 12.19 -8.99 -7.55
N ASP A 307 13.38 -9.56 -7.34
CA ASP A 307 14.20 -9.33 -6.14
C ASP A 307 14.66 -7.87 -5.98
N ASP A 308 14.72 -7.12 -7.08
CA ASP A 308 15.07 -5.69 -7.09
C ASP A 308 13.87 -4.77 -6.81
N GLY A 309 12.68 -5.36 -6.62
CA GLY A 309 11.43 -4.63 -6.39
C GLY A 309 10.72 -4.18 -7.65
N SER A 310 11.25 -4.49 -8.85
CA SER A 310 10.52 -4.34 -10.11
C SER A 310 9.44 -5.42 -10.27
N PHE A 311 8.60 -5.25 -11.28
CA PHE A 311 7.51 -6.16 -11.59
C PHE A 311 7.55 -6.56 -13.06
N SER A 312 7.29 -7.84 -13.33
CA SER A 312 7.12 -8.38 -14.67
C SER A 312 5.70 -8.92 -14.83
N MET A 313 5.12 -8.81 -16.03
CA MET A 313 3.82 -9.41 -16.33
C MET A 313 4.02 -10.94 -16.46
N ASP A 314 3.29 -11.71 -15.65
CA ASP A 314 3.32 -13.19 -15.68
C ASP A 314 2.28 -13.72 -16.68
N ARG A 315 1.02 -13.26 -16.55
CA ARG A 315 -0.07 -13.61 -17.46
C ARG A 315 -1.26 -12.67 -17.32
N MET A 316 -2.13 -12.65 -18.33
CA MET A 316 -3.47 -12.08 -18.23
C MET A 316 -4.54 -13.13 -18.49
N THR A 317 -5.72 -12.95 -17.91
CA THR A 317 -6.86 -13.85 -18.07
C THR A 317 -8.09 -13.12 -18.58
N TRP A 318 -8.83 -13.78 -19.47
CA TRP A 318 -10.14 -13.37 -19.95
C TRP A 318 -11.18 -14.31 -19.36
N ASN A 319 -12.06 -13.82 -18.48
CA ASN A 319 -13.05 -14.64 -17.76
C ASN A 319 -12.46 -15.85 -17.03
N GLY A 320 -11.19 -15.77 -16.62
CA GLY A 320 -10.46 -16.83 -15.94
C GLY A 320 -9.57 -17.69 -16.83
N ASP A 321 -9.71 -17.61 -18.15
CA ASP A 321 -8.87 -18.34 -19.11
C ASP A 321 -7.63 -17.53 -19.50
N THR A 322 -6.46 -18.15 -19.51
CA THR A 322 -5.20 -17.47 -19.85
C THR A 322 -5.19 -17.02 -21.30
N MET A 323 -4.89 -15.74 -21.53
CA MET A 323 -4.80 -15.16 -22.87
C MET A 323 -3.48 -15.54 -23.56
N ASN A 324 -3.53 -15.74 -24.88
CA ASN A 324 -2.31 -15.81 -25.70
C ASN A 324 -1.65 -14.43 -25.83
N LEU A 325 -0.39 -14.40 -26.29
CA LEU A 325 0.43 -13.19 -26.31
C LEU A 325 -0.21 -12.04 -27.13
N LEU A 326 -0.78 -12.36 -28.30
CA LEU A 326 -1.44 -11.38 -29.16
C LEU A 326 -2.65 -10.74 -28.46
N LYS A 327 -3.50 -11.54 -27.83
CA LYS A 327 -4.66 -11.05 -27.05
C LYS A 327 -4.22 -10.21 -25.85
N GLN A 328 -3.12 -10.55 -25.18
CA GLN A 328 -2.59 -9.76 -24.07
C GLN A 328 -2.20 -8.35 -24.53
N TYR A 329 -1.42 -8.25 -25.62
CA TYR A 329 -0.99 -6.94 -26.13
C TYR A 329 -2.13 -6.11 -26.70
N ALA A 330 -3.09 -6.72 -27.40
CA ALA A 330 -4.28 -6.02 -27.89
C ALA A 330 -5.08 -5.39 -26.73
N VAL A 331 -5.25 -6.13 -25.62
CA VAL A 331 -5.93 -5.61 -24.42
C VAL A 331 -5.11 -4.48 -23.76
N LEU A 332 -3.80 -4.65 -23.60
CA LEU A 332 -2.93 -3.61 -23.01
C LEU A 332 -2.93 -2.32 -23.84
N SER A 333 -2.86 -2.43 -25.16
CA SER A 333 -2.90 -1.30 -26.08
C SER A 333 -4.22 -0.54 -25.93
N LYS A 334 -5.36 -1.24 -25.96
CA LYS A 334 -6.69 -0.64 -25.81
C LYS A 334 -6.88 0.09 -24.48
N ILE A 335 -6.36 -0.47 -23.39
CA ILE A 335 -6.40 0.17 -22.07
C ILE A 335 -5.57 1.45 -22.07
N SER A 336 -4.34 1.38 -22.60
CA SER A 336 -3.42 2.53 -22.68
C SER A 336 -3.99 3.65 -23.55
N GLU A 337 -4.54 3.31 -24.71
CA GLU A 337 -5.17 4.26 -25.62
C GLU A 337 -6.40 4.92 -25.00
N SER A 338 -7.29 4.13 -24.38
CA SER A 338 -8.47 4.65 -23.69
C SER A 338 -8.08 5.67 -22.62
N TYR A 339 -7.03 5.38 -21.84
CA TYR A 339 -6.54 6.31 -20.82
C TYR A 339 -6.00 7.60 -21.45
N CYS A 340 -5.17 7.50 -22.48
CA CYS A 340 -4.65 8.66 -23.20
C CYS A 340 -5.77 9.55 -23.78
N GLN A 341 -6.79 8.94 -24.37
CA GLN A 341 -7.96 9.63 -24.91
C GLN A 341 -8.77 10.34 -23.80
N HIS A 342 -9.07 9.65 -22.70
CA HIS A 342 -9.80 10.22 -21.56
C HIS A 342 -9.06 11.41 -20.92
N HIS A 343 -7.72 11.36 -20.89
CA HIS A 343 -6.89 12.35 -20.22
C HIS A 343 -6.26 13.39 -21.16
N GLY A 344 -6.50 13.32 -22.47
CA GLY A 344 -5.99 14.27 -23.46
C GLY A 344 -4.46 14.23 -23.59
N ILE A 345 -3.85 13.07 -23.36
CA ILE A 345 -2.41 12.85 -23.50
C ILE A 345 -2.13 12.53 -24.97
N ALA A 346 -1.13 13.18 -25.56
CA ALA A 346 -0.70 12.85 -26.92
C ALA A 346 -0.19 11.41 -26.93
N ASN A 347 -0.83 10.54 -27.71
CA ASN A 347 -0.41 9.14 -27.85
C ASN A 347 1.04 9.14 -28.37
N SER A 348 1.99 8.90 -27.48
CA SER A 348 3.41 9.11 -27.76
C SER A 348 4.00 7.85 -28.36
N GLY A 349 3.45 7.38 -29.48
CA GLY A 349 4.10 6.51 -30.49
C GLY A 349 4.82 5.22 -30.08
N SER A 350 4.87 4.83 -28.81
CA SER A 350 5.40 3.54 -28.35
C SER A 350 4.21 2.65 -28.02
N ASN A 351 3.67 1.97 -29.03
CA ASN A 351 2.70 0.93 -28.78
C ASN A 351 3.41 -0.23 -28.06
N PRO A 352 2.81 -0.86 -27.04
CA PRO A 352 3.32 -2.09 -26.44
C PRO A 352 3.50 -3.22 -27.49
N LEU A 353 2.81 -3.10 -28.63
CA LEU A 353 2.93 -3.96 -29.80
C LEU A 353 4.24 -3.71 -30.59
N ASP A 354 4.68 -2.45 -30.71
CA ASP A 354 5.91 -2.08 -31.40
C ASP A 354 7.14 -2.49 -30.57
N ASP A 355 7.12 -2.28 -29.25
CA ASP A 355 8.17 -2.72 -28.33
C ASP A 355 8.25 -4.26 -28.21
N ALA A 356 7.13 -4.96 -28.43
CA ALA A 356 7.09 -6.42 -28.45
C ALA A 356 7.66 -7.00 -29.76
N LEU A 357 7.48 -6.31 -30.89
CA LEU A 357 8.11 -6.65 -32.16
C LEU A 357 9.63 -6.45 -32.07
N ASP A 358 10.09 -5.35 -31.48
CA ASP A 358 11.53 -5.08 -31.25
C ASP A 358 12.14 -6.07 -30.23
N SER A 359 11.42 -6.47 -29.18
CA SER A 359 11.90 -7.47 -28.22
C SER A 359 11.89 -8.90 -28.77
N LEU A 360 11.01 -9.23 -29.73
CA LEU A 360 11.06 -10.51 -30.44
C LEU A 360 12.30 -10.56 -31.33
N ASP A 361 12.65 -9.43 -31.95
CA ASP A 361 13.82 -9.24 -32.81
C ASP A 361 15.14 -9.45 -32.03
N ASP A 362 15.23 -8.93 -30.80
CA ASP A 362 16.40 -9.15 -29.93
C ASP A 362 16.55 -10.61 -29.43
N ILE A 363 15.44 -11.34 -29.27
CA ILE A 363 15.44 -12.76 -28.88
C ILE A 363 15.79 -13.66 -30.08
N LEU A 364 15.30 -13.33 -31.27
CA LEU A 364 15.61 -14.04 -32.52
C LEU A 364 17.06 -13.79 -32.98
N ASN A 365 17.59 -12.58 -32.77
CA ASN A 365 18.97 -12.22 -33.13
C ASN A 365 20.01 -12.59 -32.04
N GLY A 366 19.59 -12.81 -30.80
CA GLY A 366 20.46 -13.15 -29.67
C GLY A 366 21.02 -14.58 -29.69
N ASP A 367 20.36 -15.53 -30.37
CA ASP A 367 20.74 -16.95 -30.38
C ASP A 367 21.64 -17.35 -31.57
N LEU A 368 22.02 -16.41 -32.45
CA LEU A 368 22.88 -16.67 -33.61
C LEU A 368 24.35 -16.23 -33.46
N ASN A 369 24.77 -15.75 -32.29
CA ASN A 369 26.15 -15.23 -32.09
C ASN A 369 27.05 -16.03 -31.13
N ASP A 370 26.61 -17.16 -30.57
CA ASP A 370 27.47 -18.00 -29.71
C ASP A 370 28.16 -19.17 -30.44
N ALA A 371 28.47 -18.96 -31.72
CA ALA A 371 29.30 -19.89 -32.50
C ALA A 371 30.26 -19.14 -33.42
N THR A 372 31.30 -18.49 -32.86
CA THR A 372 32.70 -18.65 -33.32
C THR A 372 33.67 -17.85 -32.45
N GLY A 373 34.66 -18.56 -31.91
CA GLY A 373 35.69 -18.00 -31.05
C GLY A 373 36.66 -17.04 -31.75
N ALA A 374 36.88 -15.91 -31.09
CA ALA A 374 37.98 -14.94 -31.13
C ALA A 374 39.23 -15.22 -32.01
N VAL A 375 39.61 -14.21 -32.82
CA VAL A 375 40.99 -13.65 -32.94
C VAL A 375 40.90 -12.15 -33.38
N PRO A 376 41.68 -11.20 -32.80
CA PRO A 376 41.54 -9.75 -33.09
C PRO A 376 42.49 -9.21 -34.20
N GLU A 377 41.96 -8.24 -34.99
CA GLU A 377 42.51 -7.03 -35.67
C GLU A 377 43.93 -7.02 -36.34
N PRO A 378 44.38 -6.06 -37.22
CA PRO A 378 43.81 -4.71 -37.48
C PRO A 378 43.99 -4.08 -38.92
N GLU A 379 43.51 -2.83 -39.05
CA GLU A 379 43.86 -1.67 -39.95
C GLU A 379 43.75 -1.75 -41.50
N SER A 380 42.94 -0.86 -42.11
CA SER A 380 43.40 0.30 -42.93
C SER A 380 42.23 1.09 -43.60
N GLU A 381 42.32 2.42 -43.54
CA GLU A 381 41.53 3.46 -44.27
C GLU A 381 41.80 3.48 -45.80
N PRO A 382 41.31 4.48 -46.58
CA PRO A 382 39.93 4.91 -46.89
C PRO A 382 39.71 5.01 -48.43
N GLU A 383 38.50 5.32 -48.92
CA GLU A 383 38.27 6.26 -50.04
C GLU A 383 36.76 6.41 -50.38
N GLU A 384 36.31 7.67 -50.35
CA GLU A 384 35.10 8.23 -50.99
C GLU A 384 35.37 8.47 -52.52
N PRO A 385 34.50 9.05 -53.39
CA PRO A 385 33.15 9.63 -53.19
C PRO A 385 32.11 9.36 -54.33
N ALA A 386 30.95 10.03 -54.20
CA ALA A 386 30.14 10.68 -55.26
C ALA A 386 29.26 9.79 -56.17
N ALA A 387 28.06 10.19 -56.62
CA ALA A 387 27.30 11.44 -56.54
C ALA A 387 25.89 11.22 -57.16
N GLU A 388 24.99 12.17 -56.87
CA GLU A 388 23.95 12.72 -57.78
C GLU A 388 22.82 11.78 -58.27
N SER A 389 21.56 12.17 -58.46
CA SER A 389 20.81 13.43 -58.36
C SER A 389 19.40 13.18 -58.94
N VAL A 390 18.36 13.86 -58.41
CA VAL A 390 17.32 14.62 -59.18
C VAL A 390 16.39 13.82 -60.11
N SER A 391 15.10 14.07 -60.31
CA SER A 391 13.97 14.82 -59.72
C SER A 391 12.81 14.71 -60.75
N GLU A 392 11.64 15.30 -60.45
CA GLU A 392 10.57 15.76 -61.36
C GLU A 392 9.55 14.73 -61.92
N SER A 393 8.26 15.02 -62.17
CA SER A 393 7.26 16.04 -61.75
C SER A 393 5.95 15.82 -62.59
N VAL A 394 4.87 16.54 -62.22
CA VAL A 394 3.66 16.92 -63.01
C VAL A 394 2.52 15.88 -63.04
N SER A 395 1.36 16.04 -62.37
CA SER A 395 0.23 17.03 -62.47
C SER A 395 -0.70 16.86 -63.69
N GLY A 396 -1.98 16.61 -63.41
CA GLY A 396 -3.07 16.72 -64.38
C GLY A 396 -4.42 16.49 -63.71
N SER A 397 -5.17 17.58 -63.51
CA SER A 397 -6.57 17.63 -63.08
C SER A 397 -7.49 17.58 -64.29
N ASP A 398 -8.67 16.96 -64.17
CA ASP A 398 -9.91 17.41 -64.84
C ASP A 398 -11.13 16.87 -64.08
N GLU A 399 -12.08 17.77 -63.78
CA GLU A 399 -13.41 17.49 -63.23
C GLU A 399 -14.40 17.17 -64.38
N GLU A 400 -15.23 16.13 -64.23
CA GLU A 400 -16.58 16.07 -64.80
C GLU A 400 -17.54 15.37 -63.83
N SER A 401 -18.80 15.78 -63.89
CA SER A 401 -19.75 15.83 -62.79
C SER A 401 -20.95 14.88 -62.92
N GLU A 402 -21.45 14.45 -61.75
CA GLU A 402 -22.80 13.99 -61.38
C GLU A 402 -23.38 12.67 -61.93
N ALA A 403 -23.65 11.73 -61.01
CA ALA A 403 -24.99 11.17 -60.80
C ALA A 403 -25.07 10.47 -59.42
N ASP A 404 -26.04 10.92 -58.61
CA ASP A 404 -26.39 10.38 -57.30
C ASP A 404 -26.65 8.86 -57.31
N SER A 405 -26.01 8.14 -56.39
CA SER A 405 -26.56 6.90 -55.83
C SER A 405 -26.41 6.91 -54.31
N GLU A 406 -27.54 7.12 -53.67
CA GLU A 406 -27.83 7.03 -52.23
C GLU A 406 -27.43 5.65 -51.65
N TRP A 407 -26.13 5.45 -51.34
CA TRP A 407 -25.58 4.26 -50.66
C TRP A 407 -24.37 4.53 -49.73
N ASP A 408 -23.98 5.78 -49.47
CA ASP A 408 -22.77 6.15 -48.70
C ASP A 408 -22.98 6.29 -47.17
N ASP A 409 -23.52 5.28 -46.48
CA ASP A 409 -23.58 5.34 -45.00
C ASP A 409 -23.38 3.97 -44.34
N TRP A 410 -22.35 3.24 -44.78
CA TRP A 410 -21.77 2.13 -44.01
C TRP A 410 -20.39 2.55 -43.53
N ASP A 411 -20.31 2.77 -42.22
CA ASP A 411 -19.13 3.09 -41.44
C ASP A 411 -18.19 1.86 -41.41
N TRP A 412 -17.40 1.68 -42.46
CA TRP A 412 -16.36 0.65 -42.59
C TRP A 412 -15.06 0.99 -41.81
N GLY A 413 -15.13 1.99 -40.93
CA GLY A 413 -14.02 2.43 -40.09
C GLY A 413 -14.15 1.90 -38.68
N GLU A 414 -13.49 0.77 -38.41
CA GLU A 414 -12.93 0.26 -37.14
C GLU A 414 -13.06 -1.28 -37.07
N ASP A 415 -12.18 -2.14 -37.58
CA ASP A 415 -11.03 -2.08 -38.47
C ASP A 415 -11.09 -3.42 -39.24
N LEU A 416 -11.69 -3.42 -40.44
CA LEU A 416 -12.03 -4.64 -41.19
C LEU A 416 -10.77 -5.43 -41.57
N TYR A 417 -9.64 -4.72 -41.72
CA TYR A 417 -8.31 -5.26 -41.90
C TYR A 417 -7.93 -6.21 -40.75
N THR A 418 -7.95 -5.72 -39.50
CA THR A 418 -7.64 -6.54 -38.31
C THR A 418 -8.64 -7.68 -38.11
N ARG A 419 -9.91 -7.46 -38.46
CA ARG A 419 -10.94 -8.50 -38.38
C ARG A 419 -10.61 -9.68 -39.29
N ILE A 420 -10.25 -9.40 -40.55
CA ILE A 420 -9.91 -10.44 -41.54
C ILE A 420 -8.63 -11.18 -41.15
N GLN A 421 -7.63 -10.51 -40.57
CA GLN A 421 -6.44 -11.16 -40.00
C GLN A 421 -6.79 -12.17 -38.90
N VAL A 422 -7.65 -11.76 -37.95
CA VAL A 422 -8.07 -12.61 -36.84
C VAL A 422 -8.92 -13.78 -37.32
N ASP A 423 -9.87 -13.52 -38.20
CA ASP A 423 -10.76 -14.54 -38.75
C ASP A 423 -9.96 -15.57 -39.57
N ALA A 424 -8.84 -15.18 -40.21
CA ALA A 424 -7.95 -16.09 -40.91
C ALA A 424 -7.28 -17.11 -39.98
N GLY A 425 -6.82 -16.66 -38.81
CA GLY A 425 -6.30 -17.55 -37.77
C GLY A 425 -7.39 -18.48 -37.21
N LEU A 426 -8.59 -17.94 -36.93
CA LEU A 426 -9.71 -18.74 -36.43
C LEU A 426 -10.19 -19.79 -37.43
N ALA A 427 -10.17 -19.48 -38.73
CA ALA A 427 -10.51 -20.42 -39.79
C ALA A 427 -9.47 -21.55 -39.89
N ALA A 428 -8.18 -21.22 -39.78
CA ALA A 428 -7.09 -22.20 -39.75
C ALA A 428 -7.22 -23.20 -38.59
N ASP A 429 -7.61 -22.71 -37.41
CA ASP A 429 -7.80 -23.53 -36.21
C ASP A 429 -9.19 -24.22 -36.15
N GLY A 430 -10.09 -23.92 -37.10
CA GLY A 430 -11.45 -24.45 -37.14
C GLY A 430 -12.38 -23.89 -36.03
N GLU A 431 -12.03 -22.74 -35.48
CA GLU A 431 -12.72 -22.06 -34.38
C GLU A 431 -13.60 -20.89 -34.84
N LEU A 432 -13.61 -20.57 -36.15
CA LEU A 432 -14.46 -19.52 -36.73
C LEU A 432 -15.95 -19.84 -36.50
N ASP A 433 -16.67 -18.94 -35.84
CA ASP A 433 -18.04 -19.20 -35.43
C ASP A 433 -19.08 -18.87 -36.52
N ASN A 434 -20.34 -19.30 -36.32
CA ASN A 434 -21.39 -19.10 -37.32
C ASN A 434 -21.83 -17.63 -37.46
N GLU A 435 -21.58 -16.80 -36.47
CA GLU A 435 -21.94 -15.38 -36.48
C GLU A 435 -20.92 -14.59 -37.31
N GLU A 436 -19.64 -14.83 -37.08
CA GLU A 436 -18.51 -14.32 -37.87
C GLU A 436 -18.65 -14.72 -39.34
N LEU A 437 -18.90 -16.00 -39.59
CA LEU A 437 -19.07 -16.54 -40.93
C LEU A 437 -20.32 -16.01 -41.65
N SER A 438 -21.39 -15.68 -40.90
CA SER A 438 -22.58 -15.03 -41.47
C SER A 438 -22.32 -13.56 -41.81
N TYR A 439 -21.53 -12.86 -40.97
CA TYR A 439 -21.11 -11.49 -41.20
C TYR A 439 -20.26 -11.37 -42.47
N LEU A 440 -19.23 -12.22 -42.60
CA LEU A 440 -18.32 -12.18 -43.75
C LEU A 440 -19.06 -12.46 -45.07
N ARG A 441 -20.01 -13.42 -45.06
CA ARG A 441 -20.86 -13.70 -46.23
C ARG A 441 -21.82 -12.56 -46.59
N ALA A 442 -22.24 -11.77 -45.60
CA ALA A 442 -23.18 -10.67 -45.83
C ALA A 442 -22.53 -9.51 -46.62
N MET A 443 -21.20 -9.41 -46.62
CA MET A 443 -20.45 -8.39 -47.38
C MET A 443 -20.53 -8.62 -48.89
N GLY A 444 -20.82 -9.86 -49.32
CA GLY A 444 -20.76 -10.27 -50.72
C GLY A 444 -19.36 -10.71 -51.12
N GLU A 445 -19.29 -11.60 -52.12
CA GLU A 445 -18.03 -12.24 -52.54
C GLU A 445 -17.02 -11.21 -53.06
N ASP A 446 -17.47 -10.27 -53.91
CA ASP A 446 -16.60 -9.25 -54.52
C ASP A 446 -15.94 -8.34 -53.45
N ALA A 447 -16.74 -7.73 -52.57
CA ALA A 447 -16.23 -6.82 -51.54
C ALA A 447 -15.39 -7.52 -50.47
N PHE A 448 -15.70 -8.78 -50.16
CA PHE A 448 -14.84 -9.58 -49.29
C PHE A 448 -13.51 -9.92 -49.97
N PHE A 449 -13.54 -10.30 -51.25
CA PHE A 449 -12.33 -10.66 -52.01
C PHE A 449 -11.35 -9.50 -52.04
N ASP A 450 -11.79 -8.28 -52.36
CA ASP A 450 -10.91 -7.09 -52.42
C ASP A 450 -10.20 -6.85 -51.08
N GLN A 451 -10.95 -6.93 -49.97
CA GLN A 451 -10.38 -6.69 -48.64
C GLN A 451 -9.51 -7.87 -48.16
N TRP A 452 -9.92 -9.09 -48.44
CA TRP A 452 -9.17 -10.31 -48.16
C TRP A 452 -7.83 -10.30 -48.88
N GLU A 453 -7.85 -9.94 -50.17
CA GLU A 453 -6.67 -9.86 -51.03
C GLU A 453 -5.68 -8.82 -50.51
N TYR A 454 -6.17 -7.60 -50.24
CA TYR A 454 -5.36 -6.51 -49.71
C TYR A 454 -4.68 -6.90 -48.38
N THR A 455 -5.46 -7.46 -47.45
CA THR A 455 -4.99 -7.83 -46.11
C THR A 455 -3.97 -8.98 -46.18
N MET A 456 -4.27 -10.00 -46.99
CA MET A 456 -3.38 -11.12 -47.21
C MET A 456 -2.06 -10.67 -47.85
N CYS A 457 -2.09 -9.84 -48.89
CA CYS A 457 -0.89 -9.40 -49.60
C CYS A 457 0.03 -8.55 -48.72
N ASP A 458 -0.55 -7.62 -47.96
CA ASP A 458 0.22 -6.78 -47.05
C ASP A 458 0.90 -7.63 -45.97
N ASP A 459 0.17 -8.59 -45.39
CA ASP A 459 0.71 -9.51 -44.38
C ASP A 459 1.83 -10.40 -44.93
N ILE A 460 1.66 -11.03 -46.09
CA ILE A 460 2.67 -11.97 -46.61
C ILE A 460 3.89 -11.24 -47.18
N GLU A 461 3.74 -10.03 -47.76
CA GLU A 461 4.85 -9.19 -48.21
C GLU A 461 5.63 -8.66 -47.00
N MET A 462 4.92 -8.20 -45.96
CA MET A 462 5.53 -7.79 -44.69
C MET A 462 6.27 -8.95 -44.04
N ILE A 463 5.67 -10.14 -43.95
CA ILE A 463 6.28 -11.29 -43.26
C ILE A 463 7.44 -11.86 -44.07
N GLY A 464 7.29 -12.02 -45.38
CA GLY A 464 8.34 -12.55 -46.25
C GLY A 464 9.56 -11.63 -46.33
N SER A 465 9.35 -10.30 -46.39
CA SER A 465 10.45 -9.33 -46.43
C SER A 465 11.17 -9.13 -45.11
N ARG A 466 10.56 -9.49 -43.98
CA ARG A 466 11.08 -9.20 -42.63
C ARG A 466 11.51 -10.41 -41.82
N TYR A 467 10.96 -11.60 -42.08
CA TYR A 467 11.19 -12.80 -41.27
C TYR A 467 11.69 -13.96 -42.12
N ASP A 468 10.77 -14.66 -42.78
CA ASP A 468 11.04 -15.76 -43.70
C ASP A 468 9.81 -16.02 -44.57
N TYR A 469 10.05 -16.49 -45.78
CA TYR A 469 9.03 -16.73 -46.78
C TYR A 469 8.29 -18.04 -46.55
N GLU A 470 8.87 -19.03 -45.83
CA GLU A 470 8.15 -20.22 -45.38
C GLU A 470 6.97 -19.87 -44.47
N THR A 471 7.15 -18.95 -43.52
CA THR A 471 6.11 -18.44 -42.62
C THR A 471 5.10 -17.58 -43.35
N ALA A 472 5.56 -16.71 -44.26
CA ALA A 472 4.66 -15.93 -45.11
C ALA A 472 3.75 -16.84 -45.96
N TYR A 473 4.27 -17.96 -46.47
CA TYR A 473 3.50 -18.95 -47.20
C TYR A 473 2.48 -19.68 -46.30
N SER A 474 2.83 -20.00 -45.05
CA SER A 474 1.87 -20.58 -44.11
C SER A 474 0.74 -19.61 -43.75
N ILE A 475 1.02 -18.30 -43.69
CA ILE A 475 0.00 -17.27 -43.46
C ILE A 475 -0.93 -17.17 -44.68
N PHE A 476 -0.37 -17.22 -45.89
CA PHE A 476 -1.16 -17.34 -47.12
C PHE A 476 -2.12 -18.54 -47.06
N GLU A 477 -1.69 -19.72 -46.60
CA GLU A 477 -2.57 -20.89 -46.46
C GLU A 477 -3.74 -20.66 -45.48
N ASN A 478 -3.52 -19.89 -44.40
CA ASN A 478 -4.60 -19.51 -43.47
C ASN A 478 -5.63 -18.59 -44.14
N TYR A 479 -5.17 -17.64 -44.94
CA TYR A 479 -6.05 -16.77 -45.74
C TYR A 479 -6.84 -17.55 -46.78
N VAL A 480 -6.21 -18.51 -47.47
CA VAL A 480 -6.91 -19.40 -48.40
C VAL A 480 -8.01 -20.19 -47.68
N ASN A 481 -7.70 -20.76 -46.51
CA ASN A 481 -8.69 -21.50 -45.72
C ASN A 481 -9.87 -20.61 -45.29
N LEU A 482 -9.60 -19.37 -44.84
CA LEU A 482 -10.65 -18.40 -44.55
C LEU A 482 -11.58 -18.20 -45.74
N TYR A 483 -11.00 -17.97 -46.93
CA TYR A 483 -11.82 -17.77 -48.13
C TYR A 483 -12.67 -18.99 -48.43
N GLU A 484 -12.12 -20.20 -48.38
CA GLU A 484 -12.86 -21.45 -48.64
C GLU A 484 -13.99 -21.68 -47.63
N VAL A 485 -13.78 -21.33 -46.36
CA VAL A 485 -14.78 -21.45 -45.30
C VAL A 485 -15.93 -20.45 -45.50
N VAL A 486 -15.60 -19.21 -45.88
CA VAL A 486 -16.59 -18.16 -46.12
C VAL A 486 -17.34 -18.41 -47.43
N PHE A 487 -16.65 -18.74 -48.52
CA PHE A 487 -17.20 -18.97 -49.86
C PHE A 487 -16.77 -20.33 -50.46
N PRO A 488 -17.35 -21.46 -49.98
CA PRO A 488 -16.95 -22.82 -50.39
C PRO A 488 -17.26 -23.21 -51.85
N ASN A 489 -17.88 -22.31 -52.62
CA ASN A 489 -18.06 -22.44 -54.08
C ASN A 489 -17.80 -21.08 -54.77
N GLY A 490 -16.97 -20.23 -54.16
CA GLY A 490 -16.63 -18.92 -54.68
C GLY A 490 -15.83 -19.03 -55.97
N SER A 491 -16.14 -18.19 -56.94
CA SER A 491 -15.50 -18.23 -58.28
C SER A 491 -14.23 -17.38 -58.38
N LEU A 492 -14.04 -16.43 -57.46
CA LEU A 492 -12.93 -15.48 -57.50
C LEU A 492 -11.64 -16.07 -56.94
N ALA A 493 -11.66 -16.63 -55.72
CA ALA A 493 -10.46 -17.29 -55.20
C ALA A 493 -10.16 -18.63 -55.88
N ASP A 494 -11.14 -19.42 -56.34
CA ASP A 494 -10.85 -20.66 -57.09
C ASP A 494 -10.03 -20.38 -58.36
N LYS A 495 -10.26 -19.24 -59.01
CA LYS A 495 -9.48 -18.79 -60.17
C LYS A 495 -8.07 -18.34 -59.77
N TYR A 496 -7.87 -17.84 -58.56
CA TYR A 496 -6.59 -17.32 -58.06
C TYR A 496 -5.73 -18.40 -57.38
N ILE A 497 -6.34 -19.18 -56.47
CA ILE A 497 -5.78 -20.37 -55.82
C ILE A 497 -5.35 -21.40 -56.88
N SER A 498 -6.13 -21.63 -57.94
CA SER A 498 -5.74 -22.55 -59.03
C SER A 498 -4.46 -22.12 -59.77
N TYR A 499 -4.08 -20.85 -59.74
CA TYR A 499 -2.86 -20.34 -60.39
C TYR A 499 -1.67 -20.32 -59.42
N CYS A 500 -1.92 -20.01 -58.13
CA CYS A 500 -0.89 -19.95 -57.09
C CYS A 500 -0.49 -21.34 -56.55
N TYR A 501 -1.38 -22.34 -56.62
CA TYR A 501 -1.09 -23.72 -56.22
C TYR A 501 -0.44 -24.52 -57.37
N GLU A 502 0.89 -24.61 -57.38
CA GLU A 502 1.51 -25.85 -57.88
C GLU A 502 1.38 -26.92 -56.80
N SER A 503 1.23 -28.19 -57.19
CA SER A 503 0.75 -29.31 -56.33
C SER A 503 1.65 -29.72 -55.15
N SER A 504 2.59 -28.90 -54.71
CA SER A 504 3.51 -29.17 -53.61
C SER A 504 3.78 -27.91 -52.79
N THR A 505 3.53 -28.00 -51.48
CA THR A 505 4.02 -27.06 -50.46
C THR A 505 5.52 -26.83 -50.65
N PRO A 506 6.03 -25.58 -50.53
CA PRO A 506 7.45 -25.32 -50.67
C PRO A 506 8.24 -26.15 -49.63
N GLU A 507 9.30 -26.83 -50.08
CA GLU A 507 10.17 -27.65 -49.21
C GLU A 507 11.43 -26.91 -48.76
N THR A 508 11.63 -25.69 -49.26
CA THR A 508 12.79 -24.83 -49.00
C THR A 508 12.40 -23.36 -49.03
N GLU A 509 13.04 -22.55 -48.20
CA GLU A 509 12.93 -21.09 -48.17
C GLU A 509 13.01 -20.40 -49.55
N ASP A 510 13.99 -20.74 -50.41
CA ASP A 510 14.08 -20.18 -51.77
C ASP A 510 12.82 -20.49 -52.63
N GLN A 511 12.17 -21.64 -52.38
CA GLN A 511 10.92 -21.98 -53.06
C GLN A 511 9.76 -21.17 -52.48
N ALA A 512 9.73 -20.94 -51.17
CA ALA A 512 8.71 -20.13 -50.53
C ALA A 512 8.82 -18.65 -50.95
N GLU A 513 10.04 -18.11 -51.07
CA GLU A 513 10.30 -16.74 -51.56
C GLU A 513 9.75 -16.53 -52.96
N ASN A 514 10.07 -17.43 -53.88
CA ASN A 514 9.54 -17.37 -55.25
C ASN A 514 8.00 -17.45 -55.26
N ARG A 515 7.39 -18.26 -54.40
CA ARG A 515 5.92 -18.38 -54.32
C ARG A 515 5.27 -17.11 -53.80
N VAL A 516 5.77 -16.54 -52.71
CA VAL A 516 5.23 -15.31 -52.14
C VAL A 516 5.39 -14.16 -53.13
N HIS A 517 6.50 -14.10 -53.87
CA HIS A 517 6.68 -13.13 -54.95
C HIS A 517 5.76 -13.35 -56.16
N ASP A 518 5.46 -14.60 -56.54
CA ASP A 518 4.47 -14.89 -57.58
C ASP A 518 3.05 -14.47 -57.15
N ILE A 519 2.66 -14.79 -55.91
CA ILE A 519 1.37 -14.44 -55.30
C ILE A 519 1.19 -12.91 -55.26
N THR A 520 2.15 -12.20 -54.67
CA THR A 520 2.11 -10.73 -54.53
C THR A 520 2.37 -9.99 -55.85
N GLY A 521 3.12 -10.61 -56.77
CA GLY A 521 3.53 -10.02 -58.05
C GLY A 521 2.46 -10.08 -59.15
N GLU A 522 1.62 -11.12 -59.20
CA GLU A 522 0.54 -11.21 -60.19
C GLU A 522 -0.65 -10.28 -59.85
N LEU A 523 -0.86 -9.94 -58.57
CA LEU A 523 -1.96 -9.06 -58.16
C LEU A 523 -1.73 -7.59 -58.53
N ARG A 524 -0.47 -7.14 -58.63
CA ARG A 524 -0.13 -5.82 -59.16
C ARG A 524 -0.40 -5.66 -60.67
N TYR A 525 -0.81 -6.72 -61.38
CA TYR A 525 -1.16 -6.69 -62.81
C TYR A 525 -2.68 -6.61 -63.10
N TYR A 526 -3.54 -6.62 -62.09
CA TYR A 526 -5.00 -6.49 -62.26
C TYR A 526 -5.54 -5.07 -62.08
N ASP A 527 -4.67 -4.10 -61.76
CA ASP A 527 -4.99 -2.66 -61.63
C ASP A 527 -4.68 -1.81 -62.88
N ASP A 528 -4.38 -2.43 -64.05
CA ASP A 528 -4.19 -1.75 -65.35
C ASP A 528 -5.34 -2.04 -66.36
#